data_AF-B7Q481-F1
#
_entry.id   AF-B7Q481-F1
#
_cell.length_a   1.000
_cell.length_b   1.000
_cell.length_c   1.000
_cell.angle_alpha   90.00
_cell.angle_beta   90.00
_cell.angle_gamma   90.00
#
_symmetry.space_group_name_H-M   'P 1'
#
loop_
_entity.id
_entity.type
_entity.pdbx_description
1 polymer ?
#
loop_
_entity_poly.entity_id
_entity_poly.type
_entity_poly.pdbx_seq_one_letter_code
_entity_poly.pdbx_strand_id
1 'polypeptide(L)'
;GLCCGYFEIVNLNKKDKAKLLKAGAEVKASSLAQVALDCLVKPPKPGEPSYDIYREEKRMTLEALKEKAELVHDRLNSIEGFYCSPLQGAMAAFPRVSLPQRAIDKAK
;
A
#
# COMPACT_ATOMS: atom_id res chain seq x y z
N GLY A 1 -1.46 -0.45 -14.97
CA GLY A 1 -0.24 -0.09 -14.20
C GLY A 1 0.92 -0.98 -14.63
N LEU A 2 2.07 -0.89 -13.97
CA LEU A 2 3.26 -1.69 -14.31
C LEU A 2 3.16 -3.18 -13.89
N CYS A 3 2.15 -3.53 -13.07
CA CYS A 3 1.80 -4.90 -12.67
C CYS A 3 3.00 -5.74 -12.17
N CYS A 4 3.84 -5.12 -11.34
CA CYS A 4 5.04 -5.73 -10.77
C CYS A 4 4.82 -6.10 -9.30
N GLY A 5 5.50 -7.16 -8.84
CA GLY A 5 5.45 -7.62 -7.46
C GLY A 5 6.35 -8.83 -7.25
N TYR A 6 6.70 -9.10 -5.99
CA TYR A 6 7.35 -10.33 -5.57
C TYR A 6 6.81 -10.75 -4.22
N PHE A 7 7.09 -11.99 -3.84
CA PHE A 7 6.88 -12.50 -2.50
C PHE A 7 8.20 -13.06 -1.99
N GLU A 8 8.45 -12.90 -0.69
CA GLU A 8 9.54 -13.57 0.01
C GLU A 8 8.95 -14.77 0.78
N ILE A 9 9.58 -15.93 0.66
CA ILE A 9 9.18 -17.11 1.43
C ILE A 9 10.37 -17.61 2.22
N VAL A 10 10.18 -17.66 3.53
CA VAL A 10 11.13 -18.17 4.51
C VAL A 10 10.65 -19.52 5.04
N ASN A 11 11.57 -20.38 5.45
CA ASN A 11 11.29 -21.68 6.09
C ASN A 11 10.44 -22.69 5.27
N LEU A 12 10.49 -22.60 3.93
CA LEU A 12 9.81 -23.58 3.07
C LEU A 12 10.65 -24.85 2.93
N ASN A 13 10.02 -26.01 3.18
CA ASN A 13 10.69 -27.29 3.00
C ASN A 13 11.00 -27.56 1.50
N LYS A 14 11.97 -28.45 1.24
CA LYS A 14 12.46 -28.72 -0.12
C LYS A 14 11.35 -29.21 -1.07
N LYS A 15 10.43 -30.04 -0.57
CA LYS A 15 9.36 -30.65 -1.37
C LYS A 15 8.36 -29.60 -1.86
N ASP A 16 7.94 -28.70 -0.97
CA ASP A 16 6.97 -27.66 -1.31
C ASP A 16 7.62 -26.51 -2.10
N LYS A 17 8.90 -26.23 -1.86
CA LYS A 17 9.69 -25.31 -2.70
C LYS A 17 9.73 -25.77 -4.17
N ALA A 18 9.93 -27.07 -4.41
CA ALA A 18 9.94 -27.61 -5.77
C ALA A 18 8.58 -27.43 -6.47
N LYS A 19 7.47 -27.67 -5.76
CA LYS A 19 6.11 -27.45 -6.30
C LYS A 19 5.87 -25.98 -6.63
N LEU A 20 6.25 -25.08 -5.73
CA LEU A 20 6.05 -23.65 -5.93
C LEU A 20 6.88 -23.11 -7.10
N LEU A 21 8.15 -23.51 -7.21
CA LEU A 21 9.01 -23.11 -8.34
C LEU A 21 8.45 -23.63 -9.66
N LYS A 22 7.90 -24.85 -9.67
CA LYS A 22 7.22 -25.39 -10.85
C LYS A 22 6.02 -24.53 -11.24
N ALA A 23 5.15 -24.18 -10.29
CA ALA A 23 3.98 -23.31 -10.54
C ALA A 23 4.39 -21.90 -10.99
N GLY A 24 5.45 -21.33 -10.39
CA GLY A 24 5.96 -20.00 -10.75
C GLY A 24 6.57 -19.93 -12.16
N ALA A 25 7.11 -21.04 -12.68
CA ALA A 25 7.65 -21.08 -14.05
C ALA A 25 6.58 -20.87 -15.13
N GLU A 26 5.32 -21.18 -14.81
CA GLU A 26 4.15 -21.02 -15.68
C GLU A 26 3.61 -19.58 -15.66
N VAL A 27 3.97 -18.77 -14.66
CA VAL A 27 3.51 -17.37 -14.51
C VAL A 27 4.72 -16.43 -14.48
N LYS A 28 5.20 -16.04 -15.67
CA LYS A 28 6.32 -15.08 -15.79
C LYS A 28 5.82 -13.65 -15.94
N ALA A 29 6.29 -12.78 -15.04
CA ALA A 29 6.10 -11.34 -15.21
C ALA A 29 6.86 -10.84 -16.45
N SER A 30 6.32 -9.82 -17.12
CA SER A 30 6.98 -9.20 -18.26
C SER A 30 8.34 -8.60 -17.85
N SER A 31 9.29 -8.52 -18.78
CA SER A 31 10.59 -7.89 -18.50
C SER A 31 10.44 -6.46 -17.98
N LEU A 32 9.45 -5.72 -18.48
CA LEU A 32 9.12 -4.38 -17.98
C LEU A 32 8.72 -4.40 -16.51
N ALA A 33 7.85 -5.33 -16.10
CA ALA A 33 7.44 -5.46 -14.70
C ALA A 33 8.62 -5.84 -13.78
N GLN A 34 9.53 -6.67 -14.28
CA GLN A 34 10.74 -7.05 -13.53
C GLN A 34 11.71 -5.87 -13.37
N VAL A 35 11.94 -5.08 -14.43
CA VAL A 35 12.78 -3.88 -14.36
C VAL A 35 12.15 -2.83 -13.43
N ALA A 36 10.84 -2.61 -13.53
CA ALA A 36 10.13 -1.70 -12.63
C ALA A 36 10.28 -2.12 -11.15
N LEU A 37 10.21 -3.43 -10.88
CA LEU A 37 10.44 -3.95 -9.54
C LEU A 37 11.88 -3.75 -9.08
N ASP A 38 12.86 -3.99 -9.95
CA ASP A 38 14.29 -3.81 -9.63
C ASP A 38 14.59 -2.36 -9.21
N CYS A 39 14.05 -1.38 -9.95
CA CYS A 39 14.15 0.04 -9.58
C CYS A 39 13.46 0.35 -8.25
N LEU A 40 12.32 -0.30 -7.95
CA LEU A 40 11.57 -0.08 -6.71
C LEU A 40 12.34 -0.57 -5.48
N VAL A 41 12.98 -1.74 -5.57
CA VAL A 41 13.68 -2.38 -4.43
C VAL A 41 15.14 -1.93 -4.29
N LYS A 42 15.70 -1.27 -5.31
CA LYS A 42 17.05 -0.69 -5.31
C LYS A 42 17.00 0.81 -5.60
N PRO A 43 16.49 1.63 -4.66
CA PRO A 43 16.52 3.08 -4.83
C PRO A 43 17.98 3.60 -4.82
N PRO A 44 18.21 4.82 -5.35
CA PRO A 44 19.52 5.45 -5.29
C PRO A 44 20.06 5.53 -3.86
N LYS A 45 21.38 5.43 -3.72
CA LYS A 45 22.13 5.47 -2.44
C LYS A 45 22.86 6.80 -2.25
N PRO A 46 23.17 7.19 -1.00
CA PRO A 46 23.98 8.39 -0.74
C PRO A 46 25.27 8.39 -1.59
N GLY A 47 25.51 9.50 -2.30
CA GLY A 47 26.65 9.65 -3.21
C GLY A 47 26.35 9.30 -4.68
N GLU A 48 25.19 8.71 -4.98
CA GLU A 48 24.76 8.51 -6.37
C GLU A 48 24.10 9.77 -6.96
N PRO A 49 24.19 10.01 -8.28
CA PRO A 49 23.79 11.28 -8.89
C PRO A 49 22.34 11.72 -8.65
N SER A 50 21.42 10.77 -8.49
CA SER A 50 19.98 11.05 -8.32
C SER A 50 19.49 10.91 -6.88
N TYR A 51 20.37 10.67 -5.90
CA TYR A 51 19.98 10.39 -4.52
C TYR A 51 19.17 11.52 -3.87
N ASP A 52 19.69 12.74 -3.92
CA ASP A 52 19.06 13.88 -3.25
C ASP A 52 17.71 14.22 -3.89
N ILE A 53 17.63 14.14 -5.22
CA ILE A 53 16.38 14.34 -5.98
C ILE A 53 15.34 13.27 -5.57
N TYR A 54 15.70 11.99 -5.65
CA TYR A 54 14.81 10.88 -5.28
C TYR A 54 14.32 11.00 -3.83
N ARG A 55 15.22 11.33 -2.91
CA ARG A 55 14.89 11.49 -1.48
C ARG A 55 13.87 12.60 -1.28
N GLU A 56 14.05 13.74 -1.95
CA GLU A 56 13.16 14.88 -1.82
C GLU A 56 11.78 14.61 -2.43
N GLU A 57 11.72 14.05 -3.63
CA GLU A 57 10.46 13.66 -4.28
C GLU A 57 9.65 12.67 -3.42
N LYS A 58 10.33 11.67 -2.85
CA LYS A 58 9.72 10.70 -1.94
C LYS A 58 9.19 11.38 -0.68
N ARG A 59 9.97 12.28 -0.07
CA ARG A 59 9.59 13.02 1.14
C ARG A 59 8.34 13.86 0.87
N MET A 60 8.36 14.68 -0.17
CA MET A 60 7.23 15.54 -0.56
C MET A 60 5.96 14.73 -0.81
N THR A 61 6.08 13.58 -1.49
CA THR A 61 4.93 12.71 -1.75
C THR A 61 4.34 12.15 -0.46
N LEU A 62 5.18 11.67 0.46
CA LEU A 62 4.72 11.12 1.74
C LEU A 62 4.12 12.19 2.66
N GLU A 63 4.67 13.41 2.67
CA GLU A 63 4.12 14.54 3.41
C GLU A 63 2.74 14.95 2.88
N ALA A 64 2.59 15.07 1.56
CA ALA A 64 1.29 15.36 0.96
C ALA A 64 0.24 14.27 1.25
N LEU A 65 0.65 13.00 1.34
CA LEU A 65 -0.24 11.91 1.75
C LEU A 65 -0.62 12.00 3.24
N LYS A 66 0.34 12.37 4.10
CA LYS A 66 0.09 12.59 5.53
C LYS A 66 -0.90 13.72 5.77
N GLU A 67 -0.72 14.87 5.11
CA GLU A 67 -1.65 16.00 5.20
C GLU A 67 -3.07 15.62 4.77
N LYS A 68 -3.20 14.86 3.67
CA LYS A 68 -4.50 14.35 3.21
C LYS A 68 -5.11 13.37 4.22
N ALA A 69 -4.30 12.50 4.81
CA ALA A 69 -4.75 11.54 5.81
C ALA A 69 -5.29 12.23 7.06
N GLU A 70 -4.60 13.26 7.56
CA GLU A 70 -5.04 14.11 8.67
C GLU A 70 -6.32 14.87 8.33
N LEU A 71 -6.38 15.49 7.15
CA LEU A 71 -7.58 16.19 6.68
C LEU A 71 -8.81 15.26 6.63
N VAL A 72 -8.66 14.06 6.06
CA VAL A 72 -9.76 13.09 5.96
C VAL A 72 -10.19 12.61 7.35
N HIS A 73 -9.23 12.29 8.22
CA HIS A 73 -9.49 11.91 9.60
C HIS A 73 -10.30 12.99 10.34
N ASP A 74 -9.86 14.24 10.29
CA ASP A 74 -10.49 15.34 11.03
C ASP A 74 -11.88 15.65 10.47
N ARG A 75 -12.03 15.62 9.14
CA ARG A 75 -13.34 15.81 8.50
C ARG A 75 -14.32 14.71 8.87
N LEU A 76 -13.91 13.43 8.83
CA LEU A 76 -14.80 12.33 9.19
C LEU A 76 -15.21 12.39 10.66
N ASN A 77 -14.28 12.70 11.57
CA ASN A 77 -14.58 12.83 13.00
C ASN A 77 -15.39 14.08 13.37
N SER A 78 -15.46 15.08 12.48
CA SER A 78 -16.32 16.26 12.69
C SER A 78 -17.81 16.00 12.43
N ILE A 79 -18.15 14.87 11.79
CA ILE A 79 -19.53 14.50 11.46
C ILE A 79 -20.15 13.72 12.63
N GLU A 80 -21.32 14.14 13.10
CA GLU A 80 -22.03 13.44 14.17
C GLU A 80 -22.32 11.98 13.79
N GLY A 81 -22.04 11.07 14.73
CA GLY A 81 -22.23 9.63 14.52
C GLY A 81 -21.10 8.96 13.73
N PHE A 82 -20.10 9.70 13.23
CA PHE A 82 -18.92 9.13 12.59
C PHE A 82 -17.75 9.09 13.58
N TYR A 83 -16.95 8.04 13.45
CA TYR A 83 -15.69 7.88 14.16
C TYR A 83 -14.66 7.28 13.22
N CYS A 84 -13.48 7.88 13.09
CA CYS A 84 -12.39 7.38 12.28
C CYS A 84 -11.10 7.41 13.11
N SER A 85 -10.43 6.27 13.23
CA SER A 85 -9.09 6.24 13.85
C SER A 85 -8.07 6.96 12.95
N PRO A 86 -6.96 7.49 13.51
CA PRO A 86 -5.89 8.09 12.72
C PRO A 86 -5.42 7.17 11.59
N LEU A 87 -5.30 7.72 10.38
CA LEU A 87 -4.82 7.00 9.21
C LEU A 87 -3.28 6.88 9.27
N GLN A 88 -2.79 5.72 9.68
CA GLN A 88 -1.34 5.49 9.87
C GLN A 88 -0.60 5.07 8.59
N GLY A 89 -1.33 4.73 7.52
CA GLY A 89 -0.75 4.28 6.26
C GLY A 89 -1.80 3.84 5.25
N ALA A 90 -1.34 3.26 4.15
CA ALA A 90 -2.17 2.94 2.98
C ALA A 90 -2.91 4.18 2.43
N MET A 91 -3.99 3.96 1.68
CA MET A 91 -4.69 5.00 0.91
C MET A 91 -6.18 5.13 1.26
N ALA A 92 -6.67 4.38 2.25
CA ALA A 92 -8.09 4.29 2.56
C ALA A 92 -8.37 4.64 4.03
N ALA A 93 -9.43 5.43 4.24
CA ALA A 93 -10.06 5.60 5.55
C ALA A 93 -11.14 4.54 5.75
N PHE A 94 -11.32 4.07 6.99
CA PHE A 94 -12.37 3.13 7.33
C PHE A 94 -13.16 3.64 8.55
N PRO A 95 -14.05 4.63 8.37
CA PRO A 95 -14.83 5.19 9.47
C PRO A 95 -15.88 4.20 9.96
N ARG A 96 -16.09 4.16 11.29
CA ARG A 96 -17.26 3.58 11.92
C ARG A 96 -18.39 4.59 11.92
N VAL A 97 -19.56 4.18 11.46
CA VAL A 97 -20.78 5.00 11.48
C VAL A 97 -21.77 4.39 12.46
N SER A 98 -22.19 5.18 13.45
CA SER A 98 -23.28 4.86 14.36
C SER A 98 -24.61 5.15 13.68
N LEU A 99 -25.28 4.10 13.20
CA LEU A 99 -26.56 4.22 12.51
C LEU A 99 -27.73 4.25 13.53
N PRO A 100 -28.70 5.17 13.37
CA PRO A 100 -29.90 5.15 14.20
C PRO A 100 -30.78 3.94 13.89
N GLN A 101 -31.53 3.45 14.88
CA GLN A 101 -32.38 2.26 14.74
C GLN A 101 -33.33 2.34 13.55
N ARG A 102 -33.91 3.51 13.26
CA ARG A 102 -34.78 3.74 12.10
C ARG A 102 -34.11 3.43 10.76
N ALA A 103 -32.81 3.73 10.63
CA ALA A 103 -32.06 3.43 9.41
C ALA A 103 -31.77 1.93 9.30
N ILE A 104 -31.48 1.27 10.42
CA ILE A 104 -31.27 -0.18 10.50
C ILE A 104 -32.55 -0.92 10.12
N ASP A 105 -33.70 -0.50 10.66
CA ASP A 105 -34.99 -1.15 10.40
C ASP A 105 -35.44 -1.00 8.95
N LYS A 106 -35.10 0.13 8.29
CA LYS A 106 -35.38 0.35 6.86
C LYS A 106 -34.48 -0.46 5.93
N ALA A 107 -33.30 -0.88 6.40
CA ALA A 107 -32.35 -1.66 5.62
C ALA A 107 -32.57 -3.18 5.71
N LYS A 108 -33.50 -3.63 6.58
CA LYS A 108 -33.99 -5.01 6.67
C LYS A 108 -35.13 -5.25 5.67
#